data_AF-A0A0F9CFC6-F1
#
_entry.id   AF-A0A0F9CFC6-F1
#
_cell.length_a   1.000
_cell.length_b   1.000
_cell.length_c   1.000
_cell.angle_alpha   90.00
_cell.angle_beta   90.00
_cell.angle_gamma   90.00
#
_symmetry.space_group_name_H-M   'P 1'
#
loop_
_entity.id
_entity.type
_entity.pdbx_description
1 polymer ?
#
loop_
_entity_poly.entity_id
_entity_poly.type
_entity_poly.pdbx_seq_one_letter_code
_entity_poly.pdbx_strand_id
1 'polypeptide(L)' 'MKACHTYGRTVEVVGVDTPPKGPNETMRVVCAWCGRELRPGKGQLSHGICLPCAKALDSRCAEACPSVD' A
#
# COMPACT_ATOMS: atom_id res chain seq x y z
N MET A 1 -15.77 -7.17 -32.01
CA MET A 1 -14.41 -6.67 -32.31
C MET A 1 -14.27 -5.31 -31.66
N LYS A 2 -13.55 -5.18 -30.54
CA LYS A 2 -13.25 -3.89 -29.90
C LYS A 2 -11.75 -3.85 -29.64
N ALA A 3 -11.05 -3.06 -30.44
CA ALA A 3 -9.66 -2.73 -30.24
C ALA A 3 -9.55 -1.79 -29.03
N CYS A 4 -8.78 -2.17 -28.02
CA CYS A 4 -8.32 -1.26 -26.97
C CYS A 4 -6.84 -1.02 -27.24
N HIS A 5 -6.50 0.21 -27.64
CA HIS A 5 -5.14 0.61 -27.98
C HIS A 5 -4.24 0.61 -26.74
N THR A 6 -3.09 -0.03 -26.92
CA THR A 6 -1.92 -0.08 -26.03
C THR A 6 -1.30 1.31 -25.84
N TYR A 7 -1.15 1.77 -24.60
CA TYR A 7 -0.19 2.82 -24.28
C TYR A 7 1.17 2.19 -24.00
N GLY A 8 1.97 2.09 -25.06
CA GLY A 8 3.39 1.77 -24.98
C GLY A 8 4.16 2.87 -24.26
N ARG A 9 4.40 2.69 -22.96
CA ARG A 9 5.50 3.32 -22.26
C ARG A 9 6.26 2.24 -21.49
N THR A 10 7.35 1.77 -22.07
CA THR A 10 8.40 1.09 -21.31
C THR A 10 9.02 2.11 -20.37
N VAL A 11 8.50 2.19 -19.15
CA VAL A 11 9.24 2.78 -18.04
C VAL A 11 10.32 1.76 -17.67
N GLU A 12 11.56 2.05 -18.03
CA GLU A 12 12.70 1.32 -17.48
C GLU A 12 12.62 1.47 -15.96
N VAL A 13 12.34 0.37 -15.27
CA VAL A 13 12.33 0.31 -13.81
C VAL A 13 13.79 0.39 -13.36
N VAL A 14 14.35 1.60 -13.32
CA VAL A 14 15.61 1.85 -12.61
C VAL A 14 15.26 1.97 -11.13
N GLY A 15 15.02 0.82 -10.51
CA GLY A 15 14.79 0.70 -9.08
C GLY A 15 15.65 -0.42 -8.55
N VAL A 16 16.90 -0.11 -8.20
CA VAL A 16 17.78 -1.02 -7.48
C VAL A 16 17.26 -1.12 -6.04
N ASP A 17 16.22 -1.92 -5.83
CA ASP A 17 15.71 -2.29 -4.51
C ASP A 17 16.61 -3.41 -3.97
N THR A 18 17.85 -3.08 -3.66
CA THR A 18 18.69 -4.00 -2.88
C THR A 18 18.21 -3.89 -1.45
N PRO A 19 17.59 -4.93 -0.85
CA PRO A 19 17.13 -4.85 0.52
C PRO A 19 18.33 -4.53 1.43
N PRO A 20 18.23 -3.54 2.33
CA PRO A 20 19.33 -3.21 3.21
C PRO A 20 19.65 -4.43 4.07
N LYS A 21 20.83 -5.01 3.85
CA LYS A 21 21.40 -6.10 4.64
C LYS A 21 21.97 -5.54 5.94
N GLY A 22 21.14 -4.82 6.69
CA GLY A 22 21.41 -4.33 8.04
C GLY A 22 20.94 -5.32 9.09
N PRO A 23 21.36 -5.16 10.36
CA PRO A 23 20.83 -5.96 11.46
C PRO A 23 19.30 -5.92 11.44
N ASN A 24 18.65 -7.05 11.74
CA ASN A 24 17.18 -7.27 11.72
C ASN A 24 16.41 -6.27 12.62
N GLU A 25 16.39 -5.00 12.25
CA GLU A 25 15.51 -4.02 12.85
C GLU A 25 14.14 -4.28 12.23
N THR A 26 13.25 -4.87 13.03
CA THR A 26 11.88 -5.10 12.60
C THR A 26 11.28 -3.79 12.10
N MET A 27 10.71 -3.82 10.89
CA MET A 27 10.11 -2.64 10.27
C MET A 27 8.96 -2.14 11.14
N ARG A 28 8.98 -0.84 11.45
CA ARG A 28 7.91 -0.17 12.19
C ARG A 28 6.72 0.04 11.25
N VAL A 29 5.52 -0.36 11.67
CA VAL A 29 4.31 -0.18 10.86
C VAL A 29 3.35 0.74 11.58
N VAL A 30 2.93 1.81 10.92
CA VAL A 30 1.93 2.76 11.42
C VAL A 30 0.71 2.81 10.51
N CYS A 31 -0.46 3.15 11.07
CA CYS A 31 -1.66 3.38 10.29
C CYS A 31 -1.52 4.68 9.49
N ALA A 32 -1.66 4.62 8.17
CA ALA A 32 -1.60 5.79 7.31
C ALA A 32 -2.71 6.82 7.59
N TRP A 33 -3.83 6.37 8.18
CA TRP A 33 -5.00 7.21 8.42
C TRP A 33 -4.97 7.88 9.80
N CYS A 34 -4.77 7.11 10.86
CA CYS A 34 -4.88 7.59 12.23
C CYS A 34 -3.56 7.63 12.99
N GLY A 35 -2.44 7.26 12.34
CA GLY A 35 -1.10 7.26 12.94
C GLY A 35 -0.87 6.17 13.99
N ARG A 36 -1.87 5.34 14.32
CA ARG A 36 -1.74 4.26 15.31
C ARG A 36 -0.63 3.28 14.91
N GLU A 37 0.25 2.97 15.85
CA GLU A 37 1.27 1.93 15.66
C GLU A 37 0.62 0.54 15.56
N LEU A 38 0.90 -0.16 14.46
CA LEU A 38 0.37 -1.50 14.17
C LEU A 38 1.39 -2.58 14.48
N ARG A 39 2.66 -2.29 14.21
CA ARG A 39 3.77 -3.16 14.59
C ARG A 39 4.91 -2.30 15.13
N PRO A 40 5.35 -2.54 16.38
CA PRO A 40 6.51 -1.85 16.92
C PRO A 40 7.75 -2.28 16.15
N GLY A 41 8.67 -1.35 15.99
CA GLY A 41 9.91 -1.56 15.25
C GLY A 41 10.83 -0.37 15.39
N LYS A 42 12.13 -0.61 15.20
CA LYS A 42 13.15 0.44 15.14
C LYS A 42 13.70 0.64 13.73
N GLY A 43 13.33 -0.25 12.80
CA GLY A 43 13.71 -0.18 11.40
C GLY A 43 12.88 0.82 10.61
N GLN A 44 12.89 0.71 9.29
CA GLN A 44 12.21 1.67 8.42
C GLN A 44 10.71 1.75 8.72
N LEU A 45 10.16 2.94 8.48
CA LEU A 45 8.74 3.21 8.61
C LEU A 45 7.98 2.68 7.39
N SER A 46 7.04 1.78 7.64
CA SER A 46 6.06 1.32 6.66
C SER A 46 4.65 1.72 7.08
N HIS A 47 3.74 1.81 6.12
CA HIS A 47 2.36 2.25 6.33
C HIS A 47 1.38 1.11 6.04
N GLY A 48 0.39 0.93 6.91
CA GLY A 48 -0.75 0.04 6.72
C GLY A 48 -2.07 0.72 7.11
N ILE A 49 -3.19 -0.01 7.12
CA ILE A 49 -4.48 0.49 7.60
C ILE A 49 -4.95 -0.39 8.77
N CYS A 50 -5.28 0.24 9.90
CA CYS A 50 -5.77 -0.49 11.07
C CYS A 50 -7.21 -0.98 10.86
N LEU A 51 -7.60 -2.07 11.52
CA LEU A 51 -8.95 -2.65 11.36
C LEU A 51 -10.10 -1.64 11.57
N PRO A 52 -10.08 -0.73 12.56
CA PRO A 52 -11.10 0.31 12.67
C PRO A 52 -11.19 1.25 11.46
N CYS A 53 -10.04 1.70 10.94
CA CYS A 53 -9.99 2.55 9.76
C CYS A 53 -10.41 1.79 8.50
N ALA A 54 -10.04 0.51 8.38
CA ALA A 54 -10.47 -0.35 7.28
C ALA A 54 -11.99 -0.54 7.28
N LYS A 55 -12.61 -0.77 8.45
CA LYS A 55 -14.08 -0.88 8.57
C LYS A 55 -14.81 0.42 8.21
N ALA A 56 -14.26 1.56 8.63
CA ALA A 56 -14.82 2.87 8.28
C ALA A 56 -14.73 3.15 6.77
N LEU A 57 -13.68 2.67 6.11
CA LEU A 57 -13.53 2.71 4.66
C LEU A 57 -14.49 1.77 3.95
N ASP A 58 -14.65 0.54 4.45
CA ASP A 58 -15.55 -0.46 3.88
C ASP A 58 -17.01 0.02 3.87
N SER A 59 -17.41 0.72 4.94
CA SER A 59 -18.72 1.38 5.04
C SER A 59 -18.94 2.47 3.98
N ARG A 60 -17.86 3.00 3.38
CA ARG A 60 -17.90 4.01 2.31
C ARG A 60 -17.65 3.40 0.91
N CYS A 61 -16.98 2.26 0.82
CA CYS A 61 -16.76 1.55 -0.45
C CYS A 61 -18.04 0.92 -1.01
N ALA A 62 -19.00 0.56 -0.16
CA ALA A 62 -20.31 0.10 -0.59
C ALA A 62 -21.04 1.13 -1.47
N GLU A 63 -20.77 2.43 -1.29
CA GLU A 63 -21.37 3.50 -2.07
C GLU A 63 -20.45 4.00 -3.21
N ALA A 64 -19.14 3.76 -3.12
CA ALA A 64 -18.15 4.36 -4.02
C ALA A 64 -17.66 3.44 -5.17
N CYS A 65 -17.93 2.14 -5.15
CA CYS A 65 -17.52 1.20 -6.21
C CYS A 65 -18.71 0.43 -6.82
N PRO A 66 -19.58 1.07 -7.62
CA PRO A 66 -20.65 0.36 -8.34
C PRO A 66 -20.17 -0.48 -9.55
N SER A 67 -18.86 -0.68 -9.77
CA SER A 67 -18.36 -1.39 -10.96
C SER A 67 -16.96 -1.99 -10.75
N VAL A 68 -16.90 -3.22 -10.23
CA VAL A 68 -15.87 -4.18 -10.61
C VAL A 68 -16.60 -5.43 -11.13
N ASP A 69 -16.77 -5.46 -12.45
CA ASP A 69 -17.15 -6.66 -13.23
C ASP A 69 -15.87 -7.48 -13.51
#